data_AF-T0ZSY0-F1
#
_entry.id   AF-T0ZSY0-F1
#
_cell.length_a   1.000
_cell.length_b   1.000
_cell.length_c   1.000
_cell.angle_alpha   90.00
_cell.angle_beta   90.00
_cell.angle_gamma   90.00
#
_symmetry.space_group_name_H-M   'P 1'
#
loop_
_entity.id
_entity.type
_entity.pdbx_description
1 polymer ?
#
loop_
_entity_poly.entity_id
_entity_poly.type
_entity_poly.pdbx_seq_one_letter_code
_entity_poly.pdbx_strand_id
1 'polypeptide(L)'
;MKGGAFLVVAGVAGLGVGPLISDWKGLGVRRPLLGAAFALMLLSLAGVPLTIGFVSKFVLFSSAVQAQGWFIWLAVAGLLNSALSVFYYARVLRVMYFDRTDEIAAIESTPVAGLGAGGLGYGRAVAIGLVAVLIVGIGLYPQPILGAIQSAAQHFLLTGV
;
A
#
# COMPACT_ATOMS: atom_id res chain seq x y z
N MET A 1 0.39 -4.69 -4.21
CA MET A 1 0.24 -3.28 -3.76
C MET A 1 -0.50 -2.41 -4.77
N LYS A 2 0.09 -2.08 -5.95
CA LYS A 2 -0.57 -1.22 -6.95
C LYS A 2 -1.96 -1.74 -7.37
N GLY A 3 -2.06 -3.02 -7.72
CA GLY A 3 -3.35 -3.65 -8.05
C GLY A 3 -4.39 -3.52 -6.92
N GLY A 4 -3.98 -3.73 -5.67
CA GLY A 4 -4.86 -3.52 -4.51
C GLY A 4 -5.31 -2.07 -4.35
N ALA A 5 -4.41 -1.10 -4.57
CA ALA A 5 -4.77 0.32 -4.54
C ALA A 5 -5.80 0.68 -5.62
N PHE A 6 -5.62 0.19 -6.86
CA PHE A 6 -6.58 0.38 -7.95
C PHE A 6 -7.92 -0.29 -7.68
N LEU A 7 -7.95 -1.46 -7.05
CA LEU A 7 -9.19 -2.10 -6.64
C LEU A 7 -9.96 -1.27 -5.62
N VAL A 8 -9.27 -0.61 -4.68
CA VAL A 8 -9.94 0.31 -3.75
C VAL A 8 -10.46 1.54 -4.48
N VAL A 9 -9.67 2.14 -5.39
CA VAL A 9 -10.12 3.28 -6.22
C VAL A 9 -11.38 2.91 -7.02
N ALA A 10 -11.38 1.74 -7.67
CA ALA A 10 -12.55 1.24 -8.40
C ALA A 10 -13.76 1.01 -7.47
N GLY A 11 -13.52 0.47 -6.28
CA GLY A 11 -14.56 0.30 -5.27
C GLY A 11 -15.16 1.64 -4.81
N VAL A 12 -14.33 2.66 -4.62
CA VAL A 12 -14.73 4.03 -4.23
C VAL A 12 -15.48 4.73 -5.36
N ALA A 13 -15.03 4.58 -6.60
CA ALA A 13 -15.73 5.08 -7.78
C ALA A 13 -17.13 4.44 -7.93
N GLY A 14 -17.26 3.14 -7.65
CA GLY A 14 -18.55 2.45 -7.61
C GLY A 14 -19.50 2.92 -6.51
N LEU A 15 -19.01 3.69 -5.53
CA LEU A 15 -19.83 4.36 -4.52
C LEU A 15 -20.28 5.77 -4.96
N GLY A 16 -19.91 6.21 -6.17
CA GLY A 16 -20.21 7.55 -6.68
C GLY A 16 -19.28 8.65 -6.15
N VAL A 17 -18.18 8.31 -5.48
CA VAL A 17 -17.17 9.29 -5.04
C VAL A 17 -16.31 9.68 -6.24
N GLY A 18 -16.09 10.98 -6.40
CA GLY A 18 -15.33 11.53 -7.52
C GLY A 18 -13.83 11.14 -7.52
N PRO A 19 -13.16 11.34 -8.67
CA PRO A 19 -11.77 10.93 -8.86
C PRO A 19 -10.75 11.92 -8.25
N LEU A 20 -11.19 13.10 -7.82
CA LEU A 20 -10.29 14.11 -7.28
C LEU A 20 -9.95 13.77 -5.82
N ILE A 21 -8.71 14.04 -5.42
CA ILE A 21 -8.27 13.83 -4.03
C ILE A 21 -9.15 14.61 -3.05
N SER A 22 -9.67 15.78 -3.44
CA SER A 22 -10.62 16.56 -2.64
C SER A 22 -11.93 15.84 -2.33
N ASP A 23 -12.36 14.90 -3.17
CA ASP A 23 -13.61 14.15 -3.00
C ASP A 23 -13.46 13.04 -1.94
N TRP A 24 -12.22 12.70 -1.59
CA TRP A 24 -11.87 11.64 -0.65
C TRP A 24 -11.79 12.14 0.80
N LYS A 25 -12.14 13.41 1.05
CA LYS A 25 -12.16 14.00 2.41
C LYS A 25 -12.96 13.14 3.38
N GLY A 26 -12.29 12.72 4.46
CA GLY A 26 -12.84 11.88 5.51
C GLY A 26 -13.41 10.52 5.06
N LEU A 27 -13.07 10.07 3.84
CA LEU A 27 -13.48 8.76 3.33
C LEU A 27 -12.95 7.62 4.20
N GLY A 28 -11.75 7.78 4.75
CA GLY A 28 -11.13 6.79 5.65
C GLY A 28 -11.90 6.62 6.96
N VAL A 29 -12.60 7.65 7.42
CA VAL A 29 -13.46 7.61 8.60
C VAL A 29 -14.84 7.04 8.25
N ARG A 30 -15.44 7.48 7.15
CA ARG A 30 -16.76 7.03 6.68
C ARG A 30 -16.77 5.56 6.26
N ARG A 31 -15.67 5.06 5.67
CA ARG A 31 -15.52 3.70 5.13
C ARG A 31 -14.22 3.07 5.63
N PRO A 32 -14.14 2.71 6.93
CA PRO A 32 -12.88 2.33 7.58
C PRO A 32 -12.18 1.13 6.95
N LEU A 33 -12.91 0.14 6.44
CA LEU A 33 -12.31 -1.01 5.75
C LEU A 33 -11.61 -0.62 4.44
N LEU A 34 -12.27 0.19 3.59
CA LEU A 34 -11.65 0.68 2.34
C LEU A 34 -10.51 1.63 2.63
N GLY A 35 -10.69 2.53 3.61
CA GLY A 35 -9.65 3.43 4.08
C GLY A 35 -8.41 2.69 4.55
N ALA A 36 -8.56 1.72 5.45
CA ALA A 36 -7.46 0.94 6.00
C ALA A 36 -6.76 0.11 4.92
N ALA A 37 -7.53 -0.53 4.03
CA ALA A 37 -6.97 -1.27 2.90
C ALA A 37 -6.10 -0.36 2.02
N PHE A 38 -6.63 0.80 1.62
CA PHE A 38 -5.89 1.75 0.80
C PHE A 38 -4.67 2.31 1.54
N ALA A 39 -4.81 2.62 2.82
CA ALA A 39 -3.72 3.09 3.66
C ALA A 39 -2.57 2.08 3.71
N LEU A 40 -2.86 0.81 3.94
CA LEU A 40 -1.85 -0.25 3.90
C LEU A 40 -1.16 -0.36 2.54
N MET A 41 -1.90 -0.24 1.43
CA MET A 41 -1.27 -0.22 0.09
C MET A 41 -0.35 0.98 -0.10
N LEU A 42 -0.77 2.17 0.32
CA LEU A 42 0.00 3.41 0.19
C LEU A 42 1.23 3.41 1.11
N LEU A 43 1.11 2.94 2.35
CA LEU A 43 2.24 2.79 3.27
C LEU A 43 3.25 1.77 2.74
N SER A 44 2.76 0.66 2.18
CA SER A 44 3.64 -0.29 1.51
C SER A 44 4.34 0.33 0.29
N LEU A 45 3.66 1.19 -0.49
CA LEU A 45 4.24 1.88 -1.66
C LEU A 45 5.27 2.92 -1.26
N ALA A 46 4.98 3.65 -0.18
CA ALA A 46 5.90 4.56 0.48
C ALA A 46 7.17 3.81 0.94
N GLY A 47 7.04 2.53 1.28
CA GLY A 47 8.13 1.71 1.79
C GLY A 47 8.32 1.93 3.27
N VAL A 48 7.23 1.98 4.03
CA VAL A 48 7.27 2.00 5.49
C VAL A 48 7.86 0.68 6.00
N PRO A 49 8.71 0.69 7.04
CA PRO A 49 9.21 -0.52 7.68
C PRO A 49 8.07 -1.51 8.00
N LEU A 50 8.39 -2.81 8.03
CA LEU A 50 7.44 -3.93 8.19
C LEU A 50 6.59 -4.25 6.95
N THR A 51 6.67 -3.48 5.87
CA THR A 51 5.95 -3.77 4.63
C THR A 51 6.83 -4.44 3.59
N ILE A 52 6.24 -5.30 2.73
CA ILE A 52 6.94 -5.89 1.58
C ILE A 52 7.60 -4.83 0.67
N GLY A 53 6.99 -3.66 0.52
CA GLY A 53 7.53 -2.60 -0.32
C GLY A 53 8.82 -1.96 0.23
N PHE A 54 9.00 -1.96 1.57
CA PHE A 54 10.28 -1.60 2.17
C PHE A 54 11.36 -2.64 1.85
N VAL A 55 11.06 -3.94 2.03
CA VAL A 55 12.01 -5.03 1.73
C VAL A 55 12.49 -4.95 0.29
N SER A 56 11.59 -4.75 -0.67
CA SER A 56 11.93 -4.62 -2.09
C SER A 56 12.91 -3.47 -2.35
N LYS A 57 12.67 -2.29 -1.76
CA LYS A 57 13.56 -1.13 -1.91
C LYS A 57 14.90 -1.35 -1.20
N PHE A 58 14.87 -1.94 -0.01
CA PHE A 58 16.08 -2.22 0.76
C PHE A 58 17.01 -3.18 0.00
N VAL A 59 16.47 -4.29 -0.52
CA VAL A 59 17.23 -5.23 -1.35
C VAL A 59 17.78 -4.52 -2.58
N LEU A 60 16.95 -3.78 -3.33
CA LEU A 60 17.36 -3.05 -4.54
C LEU A 60 18.53 -2.08 -4.27
N PHE A 61 18.43 -1.26 -3.22
CA PHE A 61 19.46 -0.29 -2.88
C PHE A 61 20.71 -0.95 -2.31
N SER A 62 20.56 -2.01 -1.49
CA SER A 62 21.70 -2.76 -0.96
C SER A 62 22.52 -3.41 -2.09
N SER A 63 21.86 -3.96 -3.11
CA SER A 63 22.52 -4.54 -4.28
C SER A 63 23.23 -3.47 -5.12
N ALA A 64 22.63 -2.30 -5.30
CA ALA A 64 23.27 -1.18 -6.00
C ALA A 64 24.51 -0.66 -5.27
N VAL A 65 24.48 -0.61 -3.94
CA VAL A 65 25.65 -0.23 -3.12
C VAL A 65 26.74 -1.32 -3.18
N GLN A 66 26.36 -2.60 -3.10
CA GLN A 66 27.29 -3.73 -3.19
C GLN A 66 27.94 -3.86 -4.58
N ALA A 67 27.24 -3.49 -5.64
CA ALA A 67 27.80 -3.45 -7.00
C ALA A 67 28.91 -2.39 -7.17
N GLN A 68 29.01 -1.44 -6.24
CA GLN A 68 30.00 -0.35 -6.20
C GLN A 68 30.02 0.52 -7.47
N GLY A 69 30.96 1.46 -7.55
CA GLY A 69 31.12 2.35 -8.71
C GLY A 69 29.92 3.24 -8.97
N TRP A 70 29.51 3.38 -10.23
CA TRP A 70 28.45 4.29 -10.66
C TRP A 70 27.05 3.91 -10.15
N PHE A 71 26.84 2.65 -9.75
CA PHE A 71 25.57 2.15 -9.22
C PHE A 71 25.16 2.82 -7.90
N ILE A 72 26.14 3.33 -7.13
CA ILE A 72 25.88 4.11 -5.91
C ILE A 72 25.01 5.33 -6.23
N TRP A 73 25.21 5.96 -7.40
CA TRP A 73 24.44 7.12 -7.78
C TRP A 73 22.97 6.79 -8.08
N LEU A 74 22.70 5.60 -8.62
CA LEU A 74 21.34 5.08 -8.78
C LEU A 74 20.68 4.80 -7.42
N ALA A 75 21.44 4.29 -6.46
CA ALA A 75 20.92 4.07 -5.10
C ALA A 75 20.49 5.39 -4.45
N VAL A 76 21.33 6.44 -4.56
CA VAL A 76 21.01 7.78 -4.05
C VAL A 76 19.79 8.37 -4.75
N ALA A 77 19.77 8.36 -6.09
CA ALA A 77 18.64 8.87 -6.87
C ALA A 77 17.33 8.13 -6.54
N GLY A 78 17.40 6.80 -6.40
CA GLY A 78 16.27 5.95 -6.01
C GLY A 78 15.77 6.25 -4.60
N LEU A 79 16.68 6.48 -3.65
CA LEU A 79 16.34 6.83 -2.27
C LEU A 79 15.64 8.20 -2.21
N LEU A 80 16.15 9.20 -2.93
CA LEU A 80 15.52 10.52 -3.03
C LEU A 80 14.13 10.44 -3.65
N ASN A 81 13.98 9.69 -4.75
CA ASN A 81 12.67 9.45 -5.37
C ASN A 81 11.69 8.73 -4.42
N SER A 82 12.21 7.78 -3.62
CA SER A 82 11.41 7.11 -2.59
C SER A 82 10.98 8.09 -1.48
N ALA A 83 11.86 8.97 -1.03
CA ALA A 83 11.55 9.99 -0.02
C ALA A 83 10.49 10.98 -0.54
N LEU A 84 10.64 11.45 -1.78
CA LEU A 84 9.62 12.27 -2.45
C LEU A 84 8.28 11.53 -2.53
N SER A 85 8.32 10.20 -2.68
CA SER A 85 7.11 9.39 -2.74
C SER A 85 6.29 9.35 -1.47
N VAL A 86 6.97 9.39 -0.32
CA VAL A 86 6.29 9.48 0.97
C VAL A 86 5.42 10.73 1.03
N PHE A 87 5.87 11.87 0.50
CA PHE A 87 5.11 13.12 0.54
C PHE A 87 3.74 13.00 -0.17
N TYR A 88 3.72 12.53 -1.42
CA TYR A 88 2.45 12.47 -2.15
C TYR A 88 1.52 11.36 -1.64
N TYR A 89 2.06 10.24 -1.13
CA TYR A 89 1.24 9.22 -0.47
C TYR A 89 0.66 9.71 0.87
N ALA A 90 1.48 10.35 1.70
CA ALA A 90 1.03 10.91 2.97
C ALA A 90 -0.03 12.00 2.78
N ARG A 91 0.08 12.81 1.72
CA ARG A 91 -0.94 13.81 1.38
C ARG A 91 -2.31 13.17 1.13
N VAL A 92 -2.37 12.04 0.43
CA VAL A 92 -3.63 11.34 0.18
C VAL A 92 -4.22 10.77 1.48
N LEU A 93 -3.40 10.13 2.32
CA LEU A 93 -3.83 9.66 3.65
C LEU A 93 -4.33 10.81 4.51
N ARG A 94 -3.66 11.97 4.41
CA ARG A 94 -4.04 13.15 5.18
C ARG A 94 -5.46 13.58 4.83
N VAL A 95 -5.76 13.71 3.55
CA VAL A 95 -7.10 14.10 3.09
C VAL A 95 -8.15 13.07 3.51
N MET A 96 -7.83 11.78 3.43
CA MET A 96 -8.77 10.71 3.78
C MET A 96 -9.14 10.63 5.26
N TYR A 97 -8.24 11.02 6.17
CA TYR A 97 -8.42 10.81 7.61
C TYR A 97 -8.49 12.10 8.43
N PHE A 98 -7.79 13.15 8.04
CA PHE A 98 -7.68 14.38 8.82
C PHE A 98 -8.48 15.55 8.24
N ASP A 99 -8.78 15.55 6.94
CA ASP A 99 -9.64 16.57 6.35
C ASP A 99 -11.12 16.16 6.51
N ARG A 100 -11.89 16.97 7.24
CA ARG A 100 -13.32 16.71 7.51
C ARG A 100 -14.21 17.45 6.52
N THR A 101 -15.35 16.85 6.18
CA THR A 101 -16.47 17.48 5.46
C THR A 101 -17.61 17.69 6.46
N ASP A 102 -18.46 18.70 6.25
CA ASP A 102 -19.59 19.03 7.13
C ASP A 102 -20.54 17.84 7.38
N GLU A 103 -20.65 16.91 6.43
CA GLU A 103 -21.36 15.62 6.57
C GLU A 103 -20.82 14.73 7.71
N ILE A 104 -19.53 14.80 8.03
CA ILE A 104 -18.90 13.94 9.06
C ILE A 104 -19.22 14.44 10.46
N ALA A 105 -19.49 15.73 10.64
CA ALA A 105 -20.01 16.27 11.90
C ALA A 105 -21.41 15.70 12.22
N ALA A 106 -22.18 15.30 11.21
CA ALA A 106 -23.48 14.65 11.40
C ALA A 106 -23.39 13.14 11.69
N ILE A 107 -22.36 12.44 11.17
CA ILE A 107 -22.18 10.98 11.34
C ILE A 107 -21.80 10.58 12.78
N GLU A 108 -21.24 11.49 13.58
CA GLU A 108 -21.02 11.27 15.03
C GLU A 108 -22.32 10.94 15.80
N SER A 109 -23.50 11.21 15.22
CA SER A 109 -24.81 10.91 15.83
C SER A 109 -25.43 9.56 15.43
N THR A 110 -24.81 8.81 14.51
CA THR A 110 -25.34 7.52 14.06
C THR A 110 -24.40 6.39 14.45
N PRO A 111 -24.85 5.36 15.19
CA PRO A 111 -24.05 4.17 15.38
C PRO A 111 -23.73 3.62 13.99
N VAL A 112 -22.47 3.23 13.77
CA VAL A 112 -22.00 2.57 12.55
C VAL A 112 -22.69 1.20 12.45
N ALA A 113 -23.99 1.22 12.17
CA ALA A 113 -24.84 0.07 11.96
C ALA A 113 -24.59 -0.40 10.54
N GLY A 114 -23.82 -1.48 10.42
CA GLY A 114 -23.57 -2.11 9.13
C GLY A 114 -22.33 -2.99 9.04
N LEU A 115 -21.80 -3.50 10.16
CA LEU A 115 -20.85 -4.61 10.13
C LEU A 115 -21.48 -5.96 9.73
N GLY A 116 -22.78 -6.02 9.40
CA GLY A 116 -23.39 -7.26 8.93
C GLY A 116 -24.71 -7.04 8.22
N ALA A 117 -24.77 -7.37 6.92
CA ALA A 117 -25.97 -7.85 6.22
C ALA A 117 -25.60 -8.19 4.75
N GLY A 118 -24.88 -9.30 4.55
CA GLY A 118 -24.68 -9.89 3.22
C GLY A 118 -23.33 -10.58 3.04
N GLY A 119 -23.33 -11.76 2.41
CA GLY A 119 -22.12 -12.57 2.15
C GLY A 119 -20.99 -11.84 1.40
N LEU A 120 -21.31 -10.77 0.69
CA LEU A 120 -20.35 -9.90 -0.01
C LEU A 120 -19.52 -9.00 0.92
N GLY A 121 -20.01 -8.65 2.12
CA GLY A 121 -19.31 -7.81 3.10
C GLY A 121 -18.19 -8.55 3.81
N TYR A 122 -18.46 -9.79 4.23
CA TYR A 122 -17.48 -10.66 4.89
C TYR A 122 -16.33 -11.04 3.95
N GLY A 123 -16.64 -11.40 2.69
CA GLY A 123 -15.62 -11.72 1.69
C GLY A 123 -14.64 -10.57 1.44
N ARG A 124 -15.13 -9.33 1.41
CA ARG A 124 -14.28 -8.12 1.27
C ARG A 124 -13.37 -7.91 2.48
N ALA A 125 -13.89 -8.06 3.69
CA ALA A 125 -13.10 -7.92 4.92
C ALA A 125 -12.00 -8.99 5.00
N VAL A 126 -12.32 -10.24 4.67
CA VAL A 126 -11.35 -11.35 4.61
C VAL A 126 -10.29 -11.08 3.55
N ALA A 127 -10.66 -10.63 2.35
CA ALA A 127 -9.69 -10.30 1.30
C ALA A 127 -8.72 -9.19 1.74
N ILE A 128 -9.23 -8.12 2.36
CA ILE A 128 -8.39 -7.03 2.91
C ILE A 128 -7.45 -7.57 4.00
N GLY A 129 -7.98 -8.38 4.92
CA GLY A 129 -7.20 -9.02 5.98
C GLY A 129 -6.08 -9.90 5.43
N LEU A 130 -6.38 -10.75 4.44
CA LEU A 130 -5.39 -11.59 3.76
C LEU A 130 -4.29 -10.76 3.12
N VAL A 131 -4.63 -9.70 2.39
CA VAL A 131 -3.62 -8.84 1.76
C VAL A 131 -2.78 -8.11 2.82
N ALA A 132 -3.39 -7.63 3.91
CA ALA A 132 -2.67 -7.01 5.01
C ALA A 132 -1.66 -7.99 5.64
N VAL A 133 -2.09 -9.22 5.91
CA VAL A 133 -1.24 -10.30 6.42
C VAL A 133 -0.12 -10.62 5.44
N LEU A 134 -0.38 -10.67 4.14
CA LEU A 134 0.68 -10.90 3.15
C LEU A 134 1.68 -9.74 3.11
N ILE A 135 1.22 -8.49 3.11
CA ILE A 135 2.11 -7.31 3.08
C ILE A 135 3.03 -7.28 4.29
N VAL A 136 2.48 -7.50 5.49
CA VAL A 136 3.23 -7.43 6.75
C VAL A 136 4.04 -8.70 7.00
N GLY A 137 3.44 -9.87 6.78
CA GLY A 137 4.08 -11.17 6.96
C GLY A 137 5.30 -11.33 6.07
N ILE A 138 5.21 -10.93 4.80
CA ILE A 138 6.37 -10.93 3.89
C ILE A 138 7.38 -9.85 4.30
N GLY A 139 6.90 -8.68 4.76
CA GLY A 139 7.77 -7.62 5.26
C GLY A 139 8.62 -8.03 6.47
N LEU A 140 8.04 -8.82 7.38
CA LEU A 140 8.70 -9.36 8.57
C LEU A 140 9.58 -10.57 8.27
N TYR A 141 9.11 -11.48 7.41
CA TYR A 141 9.81 -12.71 7.05
C TYR A 141 9.97 -12.83 5.54
N PRO A 142 10.90 -12.07 4.93
CA PRO A 142 11.04 -12.03 3.48
C PRO A 142 11.77 -13.25 2.89
N GLN A 143 12.42 -14.07 3.72
CA GLN A 143 13.31 -15.15 3.29
C GLN A 143 12.69 -16.17 2.30
N PRO A 144 11.44 -16.63 2.46
CA PRO A 144 10.84 -17.59 1.51
C PRO A 144 10.75 -17.04 0.08
N ILE A 145 10.40 -15.76 -0.04
CA ILE A 145 10.28 -15.09 -1.34
C ILE A 145 11.65 -14.73 -1.89
N LEU A 146 12.53 -14.19 -1.05
CA LEU A 146 13.89 -13.84 -1.48
C LEU A 146 14.67 -15.08 -1.93
N GLY A 147 14.55 -16.20 -1.22
CA GLY A 147 15.16 -17.47 -1.63
C GLY A 147 14.65 -17.95 -2.99
N ALA A 148 13.34 -17.95 -3.20
CA ALA A 148 12.75 -18.31 -4.49
C ALA A 148 13.23 -17.42 -5.64
N ILE A 149 13.31 -16.10 -5.42
CA ILE A 149 13.81 -15.13 -6.41
C ILE A 149 15.30 -15.35 -6.68
N GLN A 150 16.11 -15.59 -5.65
CA GLN A 150 17.55 -15.83 -5.80
C GLN A 150 17.83 -17.12 -6.58
N SER A 151 17.13 -18.21 -6.28
CA SER A 151 17.25 -19.46 -7.03
C SER A 151 16.88 -19.27 -8.51
N ALA A 152 15.79 -18.56 -8.79
CA ALA A 152 15.39 -18.25 -10.16
C ALA A 152 16.42 -17.36 -10.89
N ALA A 153 16.95 -16.33 -10.20
CA ALA A 153 17.97 -15.44 -10.74
C ALA A 153 19.28 -16.17 -11.05
N GLN A 154 19.72 -17.06 -10.16
CA GLN A 154 20.91 -17.89 -10.39
C GLN A 154 20.73 -18.82 -11.58
N HIS A 155 19.56 -19.46 -11.70
CA HIS A 155 19.26 -20.29 -12.87
C HIS A 155 19.34 -19.47 -14.16
N PHE A 156 18.69 -18.30 -14.21
CA PHE A 156 18.73 -17.41 -15.36
C PHE A 156 20.16 -16.99 -15.75
N LEU A 157 20.99 -16.64 -14.76
CA LEU A 157 22.38 -16.26 -15.01
C LEU A 157 23.25 -17.41 -15.55
N LEU A 158 22.90 -18.66 -15.23
CA LEU A 158 23.62 -19.86 -15.68
C LEU A 158 23.12 -20.37 -17.04
N THR A 159 21.82 -20.26 -17.32
CA THR A 159 21.22 -20.79 -18.56
C THR A 159 21.05 -19.76 -19.68
N GLY A 160 21.10 -18.45 -19.38
CA GLY A 160 20.97 -17.38 -20.37
C GLY A 160 19.61 -17.29 -21.07
N VAL A 161 18.64 -18.10 -20.63
CA VAL A 161 17.23 -18.16 -21.05
C VAL A 161 16.36 -18.06 -19.81
#